data_AF-A0A968Q4A0-F1
#
_entry.id   AF-A0A968Q4A0-F1
#
_cell.length_a   1.000
_cell.length_b   1.000
_cell.length_c   1.000
_cell.angle_alpha   90.00
_cell.angle_beta   90.00
_cell.angle_gamma   90.00
#
_symmetry.space_group_name_H-M   'P 1'
#
loop_
_entity.id
_entity.type
_entity.pdbx_description
1 polymer ?
#
loop_
_entity_poly.entity_id
_entity_poly.type
_entity_poly.pdbx_seq_one_letter_code
_entity_poly.pdbx_strand_id
1 'polypeptide(L)'
;MANGLYGLFWLLRKLVLWPSRLRWSWADRRAAALTQQPELLQHSLLALTANLGNHFRQQQQLHPVLASLDILMPLNIQAAISPGSFFSSVDYLTLMAEDCLNPYRRWLRANATHPSLAERLQPLDRQALNLHRPTGLPPLSAAYSVPSFQLSLLLLQKAPVVGLLAGGGIALGLWFVGGVVQRFGWQRLSWLYQDPSLLQGGLLLGLGLGLLVRINTLYPDISPRLPLATEAGVALMAGDNPLPVQGQPIRLEGTLIGAPGVANWFGQDLHLETSQGVVRLRAASPLLGWWGIIQSPRHISQWLGRQVRIAGWWRQGGGLLWLDIAEVSPLSQSDNFIDQGPLWATVVSLGLSLAGIWIILTGG
;
A
#
# COMPACT_ATOMS: atom_id res chain seq x y z
N MET A 1 25.87 9.17 7.90
CA MET A 1 25.98 7.71 8.16
C MET A 1 24.63 7.02 8.38
N ALA A 2 23.69 7.59 9.16
CA ALA A 2 22.38 6.97 9.43
C ALA A 2 21.54 6.64 8.18
N ASN A 3 21.51 7.53 7.17
CA ASN A 3 20.73 7.32 5.94
C ASN A 3 21.25 6.13 5.09
N GLY A 4 22.57 5.89 5.10
CA GLY A 4 23.18 4.77 4.39
C GLY A 4 22.86 3.43 5.05
N LEU A 5 22.94 3.37 6.39
CA LEU A 5 22.55 2.18 7.16
C LEU A 5 21.06 1.85 7.02
N TYR A 6 20.20 2.88 7.01
CA TYR A 6 18.77 2.69 6.79
C TYR A 6 18.45 2.20 5.38
N GLY A 7 19.12 2.75 4.36
CA GLY A 7 19.01 2.26 2.99
C GLY A 7 19.50 0.82 2.84
N LEU A 8 20.63 0.48 3.47
CA LEU A 8 21.16 -0.88 3.50
C LEU A 8 20.20 -1.84 4.20
N PHE A 9 19.63 -1.46 5.35
CA PHE A 9 18.61 -2.25 6.04
C PHE A 9 17.42 -2.54 5.13
N TRP A 10 16.90 -1.54 4.41
CA TRP A 10 15.79 -1.73 3.49
C TRP A 10 16.14 -2.67 2.33
N LEU A 11 17.34 -2.54 1.76
CA LEU A 11 17.83 -3.41 0.70
C LEU A 11 17.99 -4.85 1.18
N LEU A 12 18.64 -5.07 2.32
CA LEU A 12 18.77 -6.39 2.95
C LEU A 12 17.41 -6.99 3.27
N ARG A 13 16.47 -6.19 3.81
CA ARG A 13 15.10 -6.62 4.07
C ARG A 13 14.44 -7.17 2.81
N LYS A 14 14.57 -6.49 1.66
CA LYS A 14 14.00 -6.98 0.38
C LYS A 14 14.50 -8.37 0.00
N LEU A 15 15.78 -8.65 0.23
CA LEU A 15 16.37 -9.96 -0.05
C LEU A 15 15.74 -11.07 0.81
N VAL A 16 15.31 -10.75 2.03
CA VAL A 16 14.73 -11.71 2.99
C VAL A 16 13.21 -11.91 2.80
N LEU A 17 12.49 -10.97 2.17
CA LEU A 17 11.03 -11.07 2.01
C LEU A 17 10.61 -12.31 1.19
N TRP A 18 11.29 -12.59 0.08
CA TRP A 18 10.99 -13.76 -0.75
C TRP A 18 11.21 -15.09 -0.01
N PRO A 19 12.39 -15.38 0.59
CA PRO A 19 12.60 -16.61 1.33
C PRO A 19 11.69 -16.74 2.56
N SER A 20 11.32 -15.63 3.21
CA SER A 20 10.35 -15.69 4.32
C SER A 20 8.98 -16.23 3.85
N ARG A 21 8.46 -15.74 2.72
CA ARG A 21 7.20 -16.25 2.16
C ARG A 21 7.29 -17.71 1.75
N LEU A 22 8.41 -18.12 1.15
CA LEU A 22 8.65 -19.53 0.84
C LEU A 22 8.63 -20.38 2.12
N ARG A 23 9.37 -19.98 3.16
CA ARG A 23 9.42 -20.68 4.45
C ARG A 23 8.02 -20.98 4.98
N TRP A 24 7.13 -20.00 4.99
CA TRP A 24 5.76 -20.18 5.49
C TRP A 24 4.92 -21.13 4.63
N SER A 25 4.98 -21.02 3.30
CA SER A 25 4.28 -21.96 2.42
C SER A 25 4.78 -23.41 2.55
N TRP A 26 6.05 -23.61 2.92
CA TRP A 26 6.62 -24.92 3.18
C TRP A 26 6.27 -25.42 4.57
N ALA A 27 6.28 -24.55 5.57
CA ALA A 27 5.88 -24.86 6.94
C ALA A 27 4.42 -25.32 7.00
N ASP A 28 3.49 -24.62 6.34
CA ASP A 28 2.08 -25.00 6.31
C ASP A 28 1.88 -26.38 5.68
N ARG A 29 2.52 -26.64 4.54
CA ARG A 29 2.46 -27.95 3.86
C ARG A 29 3.07 -29.07 4.70
N ARG A 30 4.19 -28.79 5.39
CA ARG A 30 4.87 -29.76 6.27
C ARG A 30 4.01 -30.06 7.50
N ALA A 31 3.42 -29.04 8.12
CA ALA A 31 2.54 -29.19 9.26
C ALA A 31 1.29 -29.99 8.91
N ALA A 32 0.65 -29.69 7.78
CA ALA A 32 -0.49 -30.47 7.28
C ALA A 32 -0.11 -31.92 6.97
N ALA A 33 1.05 -32.16 6.35
CA ALA A 33 1.52 -33.52 6.05
C ALA A 33 1.88 -34.32 7.32
N LEU A 34 2.36 -33.67 8.38
CA LEU A 34 2.69 -34.35 9.64
C LEU A 34 1.45 -34.63 10.49
N THR A 35 0.52 -33.68 10.56
CA THR A 35 -0.68 -33.78 11.41
C THR A 35 -1.83 -34.53 10.74
N GLN A 36 -1.86 -34.59 9.40
CA GLN A 36 -2.98 -35.14 8.63
C GLN A 36 -4.32 -34.45 8.96
N GLN A 37 -4.25 -33.21 9.45
CA GLN A 37 -5.38 -32.38 9.91
C GLN A 37 -5.24 -30.94 9.39
N PRO A 38 -5.20 -30.73 8.06
CA PRO A 38 -5.09 -29.38 7.47
C PRO A 38 -6.22 -28.44 7.90
N GLU A 39 -7.40 -28.95 8.23
CA GLU A 39 -8.54 -28.20 8.74
C GLU A 39 -8.23 -27.53 10.08
N LEU A 40 -7.52 -28.18 11.00
CA LEU A 40 -7.14 -27.57 12.28
C LEU A 40 -6.15 -26.43 12.08
N LEU A 41 -5.23 -26.59 11.12
CA LEU A 41 -4.30 -25.52 10.76
C LEU A 41 -5.06 -24.31 10.19
N GLN A 42 -6.05 -24.52 9.32
CA GLN A 42 -6.90 -23.42 8.82
C GLN A 42 -7.61 -22.68 9.97
N HIS A 43 -8.28 -23.43 10.86
CA HIS A 43 -8.97 -22.86 12.01
C HIS A 43 -7.99 -22.08 12.91
N SER A 44 -6.78 -22.59 13.12
CA SER A 44 -5.77 -21.89 13.93
C SER A 44 -5.34 -20.56 13.29
N LEU A 45 -5.18 -20.51 11.96
CA LEU A 45 -4.80 -19.27 11.26
C LEU A 45 -5.92 -18.23 11.31
N LEU A 46 -7.17 -18.66 11.13
CA LEU A 46 -8.36 -17.80 11.25
C LEU A 46 -8.51 -17.30 12.69
N ALA A 47 -8.41 -18.18 13.68
CA ALA A 47 -8.51 -17.83 15.09
C ALA A 47 -7.39 -16.87 15.52
N LEU A 48 -6.14 -17.11 15.08
CA LEU A 48 -5.04 -16.18 15.34
C LEU A 48 -5.28 -14.81 14.71
N THR A 49 -5.81 -14.76 13.48
CA THR A 49 -6.13 -13.49 12.82
C THR A 49 -7.23 -12.74 13.57
N ALA A 50 -8.32 -13.41 13.95
CA ALA A 50 -9.40 -12.84 14.76
C ALA A 50 -8.90 -12.34 16.12
N ASN A 51 -8.11 -13.16 16.81
CA ASN A 51 -7.57 -12.83 18.13
C ASN A 51 -6.59 -11.65 18.07
N LEU A 52 -5.79 -11.52 17.01
CA LEU A 52 -4.92 -10.35 16.82
C LEU A 52 -5.75 -9.08 16.62
N GLY A 53 -6.81 -9.13 15.80
CA GLY A 53 -7.71 -7.99 15.61
C GLY A 53 -8.39 -7.57 16.91
N ASN A 54 -8.91 -8.53 17.68
CA ASN A 54 -9.57 -8.28 18.97
C ASN A 54 -8.59 -7.78 20.03
N HIS A 55 -7.40 -8.37 20.11
CA HIS A 55 -6.36 -7.95 21.04
C HIS A 55 -5.87 -6.53 20.72
N PHE A 56 -5.69 -6.21 19.44
CA PHE A 56 -5.34 -4.86 19.02
C PHE A 56 -6.43 -3.85 19.39
N ARG A 57 -7.71 -4.19 19.20
CA ARG A 57 -8.85 -3.36 19.61
C ARG A 57 -8.81 -3.06 21.11
N GLN A 58 -8.52 -4.07 21.94
CA GLN A 58 -8.44 -3.91 23.40
C GLN A 58 -7.22 -3.10 23.86
N GLN A 59 -6.05 -3.34 23.25
CA GLN A 59 -4.80 -2.69 23.66
C GLN A 59 -4.56 -1.33 23.00
N GLN A 60 -5.26 -1.04 21.90
CA GLN A 60 -5.17 0.19 21.09
C GLN A 60 -3.79 0.50 20.48
N GLN A 61 -2.80 -0.37 20.67
CA GLN A 61 -1.44 -0.23 20.17
C GLN A 61 -0.79 -1.60 19.91
N LEU A 62 0.16 -1.62 18.98
CA LEU A 62 1.02 -2.77 18.77
C LEU A 62 2.29 -2.65 19.61
N HIS A 63 2.65 -3.73 20.31
CA HIS A 63 3.93 -3.76 21.00
C HIS A 63 5.08 -3.63 19.98
N PRO A 64 6.07 -2.73 20.18
CA PRO A 64 7.13 -2.48 19.19
C PRO A 64 7.92 -3.73 18.80
N VAL A 65 8.14 -4.65 19.76
CA VAL A 65 8.82 -5.92 19.50
C VAL A 65 8.06 -6.76 18.47
N LEU A 66 6.73 -6.84 18.57
CA LEU A 66 5.89 -7.59 17.63
C LEU A 66 5.96 -6.97 16.23
N ALA A 67 5.91 -5.64 16.14
CA ALA A 67 6.06 -4.93 14.87
C ALA A 67 7.45 -5.12 14.25
N SER A 68 8.51 -5.11 15.07
CA SER A 68 9.90 -5.26 14.61
C SER A 68 10.24 -6.70 14.19
N LEU A 69 9.65 -7.70 14.85
CA LEU A 69 9.86 -9.13 14.61
C LEU A 69 8.80 -9.72 13.68
N ASP A 70 8.03 -8.89 12.95
CA ASP A 70 6.93 -9.35 12.08
C ASP A 70 7.35 -10.51 11.17
N ILE A 71 8.55 -10.48 10.57
CA ILE A 71 9.07 -11.56 9.70
C ILE A 71 9.11 -12.94 10.39
N LEU A 72 9.30 -12.98 11.70
CA LEU A 72 9.37 -14.19 12.49
C LEU A 72 8.00 -14.67 12.97
N MET A 73 7.00 -13.80 12.94
CA MET A 73 5.64 -14.10 13.41
C MET A 73 4.94 -15.05 12.46
N PRO A 74 3.99 -15.88 12.94
CA PRO A 74 3.28 -16.83 12.09
C PRO A 74 2.43 -16.16 11.01
N LEU A 75 2.04 -14.90 11.20
CA LEU A 75 1.23 -14.09 10.31
C LEU A 75 1.89 -12.72 10.18
N ASN A 76 1.61 -11.99 9.10
CA ASN A 76 1.88 -10.56 9.08
C ASN A 76 0.89 -9.87 10.03
N ILE A 77 1.38 -9.40 11.18
CA ILE A 77 0.52 -8.86 12.24
C ILE A 77 -0.24 -7.64 11.73
N GLN A 78 0.44 -6.75 10.99
CA GLN A 78 -0.19 -5.53 10.50
C GLN A 78 -1.23 -5.78 9.40
N ALA A 79 -1.05 -6.84 8.60
CA ALA A 79 -2.05 -7.28 7.64
C ALA A 79 -3.22 -8.03 8.31
N ALA A 80 -3.01 -8.63 9.48
CA ALA A 80 -4.03 -9.39 10.19
C ALA A 80 -5.01 -8.51 11.00
N ILE A 81 -4.58 -7.35 11.50
CA ILE A 81 -5.40 -6.51 12.41
C ILE A 81 -6.75 -6.14 11.79
N SER A 82 -6.73 -5.47 10.63
CA SER A 82 -7.96 -4.98 10.02
C SER A 82 -8.89 -6.12 9.64
N PRO A 83 -8.50 -7.10 8.79
CA PRO A 83 -9.37 -8.24 8.46
C PRO A 83 -9.87 -8.98 9.69
N GLY A 84 -8.99 -9.31 10.65
CA GLY A 84 -9.34 -10.05 11.85
C GLY A 84 -10.35 -9.34 12.74
N SER A 85 -10.29 -8.01 12.79
CA SER A 85 -11.24 -7.19 13.54
C SER A 85 -12.64 -7.17 12.90
N PHE A 86 -12.77 -7.47 11.61
CA PHE A 86 -14.05 -7.47 10.88
C PHE A 86 -14.72 -8.84 10.80
N PHE A 87 -14.09 -9.93 11.25
CA PHE A 87 -14.62 -11.30 11.14
C PHE A 87 -15.98 -11.51 11.83
N SER A 88 -16.33 -10.69 12.83
CA SER A 88 -17.65 -10.74 13.48
C SER A 88 -18.75 -9.99 12.71
N SER A 89 -18.38 -9.10 11.80
CA SER A 89 -19.30 -8.18 11.09
C SER A 89 -19.41 -8.46 9.60
N VAL A 90 -18.39 -9.09 9.01
CA VAL A 90 -18.27 -9.34 7.58
C VAL A 90 -17.87 -10.79 7.39
N ASP A 91 -18.44 -11.45 6.37
CA ASP A 91 -18.03 -12.79 6.00
C ASP A 91 -16.55 -12.80 5.62
N TYR A 92 -15.75 -13.56 6.36
CA TYR A 92 -14.30 -13.65 6.16
C TYR A 92 -13.94 -14.16 4.75
N LEU A 93 -14.86 -14.87 4.06
CA LEU A 93 -14.66 -15.28 2.68
C LEU A 93 -14.60 -14.09 1.72
N THR A 94 -15.39 -13.04 1.95
CA THR A 94 -15.32 -11.80 1.14
C THR A 94 -13.94 -11.15 1.31
N LEU A 95 -13.46 -11.04 2.56
CA LEU A 95 -12.14 -10.49 2.90
C LEU A 95 -11.02 -11.29 2.24
N MET A 96 -11.17 -12.60 2.15
CA MET A 96 -10.20 -13.48 1.50
C MET A 96 -10.29 -13.46 -0.02
N ALA A 97 -11.49 -13.31 -0.60
CA ALA A 97 -11.71 -13.29 -2.04
C ALA A 97 -10.96 -12.13 -2.70
N GLU A 98 -11.02 -10.94 -2.10
CA GLU A 98 -10.32 -9.74 -2.56
C GLU A 98 -8.82 -9.95 -2.72
N ASP A 99 -8.16 -10.64 -1.78
CA ASP A 99 -6.73 -10.91 -1.87
C ASP A 99 -6.39 -12.03 -2.86
N CYS A 100 -7.18 -13.11 -2.86
CA CYS A 100 -6.87 -14.33 -3.61
C CYS A 100 -7.21 -14.22 -5.09
N LEU A 101 -8.31 -13.57 -5.42
CA LEU A 101 -8.81 -13.44 -6.79
C LEU A 101 -8.20 -12.25 -7.53
N ASN A 102 -7.48 -11.38 -6.83
CA ASN A 102 -6.81 -10.24 -7.44
C ASN A 102 -5.79 -10.67 -8.52
N PRO A 103 -5.96 -10.24 -9.79
CA PRO A 103 -5.05 -10.61 -10.88
C PRO A 103 -3.62 -10.09 -10.66
N TYR A 104 -3.44 -9.05 -9.83
CA TYR A 104 -2.16 -8.44 -9.50
C TYR A 104 -1.57 -8.97 -8.18
N ARG A 105 -2.14 -10.01 -7.54
CA ARG A 105 -1.71 -10.51 -6.22
C ARG A 105 -0.19 -10.75 -6.09
N ARG A 106 0.44 -11.29 -7.14
CA ARG A 106 1.90 -11.56 -7.17
C ARG A 106 2.72 -10.28 -7.05
N TRP A 107 2.22 -9.20 -7.62
CA TRP A 107 2.85 -7.90 -7.57
C TRP A 107 2.61 -7.22 -6.21
N LEU A 108 1.36 -7.25 -5.72
CA LEU A 108 0.98 -6.65 -4.44
C LEU A 108 1.76 -7.23 -3.25
N ARG A 109 2.05 -8.54 -3.29
CA ARG A 109 2.82 -9.22 -2.24
C ARG A 109 4.33 -9.00 -2.31
N ALA A 110 4.87 -8.29 -3.31
CA ALA A 110 6.33 -8.14 -3.46
C ALA A 110 6.98 -7.56 -2.20
N ASN A 111 6.25 -6.68 -1.50
CA ASN A 111 6.68 -6.01 -0.28
C ASN A 111 6.15 -6.67 1.01
N ALA A 112 5.38 -7.75 0.91
CA ALA A 112 4.80 -8.44 2.06
C ALA A 112 5.81 -9.41 2.69
N THR A 113 5.82 -9.49 4.01
CA THR A 113 6.64 -10.44 4.79
C THR A 113 6.11 -11.88 4.70
N HIS A 114 4.78 -12.02 4.54
CA HIS A 114 4.06 -13.29 4.50
C HIS A 114 3.22 -13.39 3.22
N PRO A 115 2.87 -14.60 2.75
CA PRO A 115 1.72 -14.77 1.86
C PRO A 115 0.46 -14.25 2.57
N SER A 116 -0.54 -13.79 1.81
CA SER A 116 -1.81 -13.37 2.43
C SER A 116 -2.49 -14.55 3.12
N LEU A 117 -3.38 -14.27 4.07
CA LEU A 117 -4.14 -15.31 4.76
C LEU A 117 -4.88 -16.21 3.76
N ALA A 118 -5.48 -15.59 2.74
CA ALA A 118 -6.18 -16.30 1.68
C ALA A 118 -5.26 -17.23 0.86
N GLU A 119 -4.04 -16.78 0.50
CA GLU A 119 -3.05 -17.60 -0.23
C GLU A 119 -2.59 -18.83 0.59
N ARG A 120 -2.68 -18.77 1.92
CA ARG A 120 -2.31 -19.87 2.82
C ARG A 120 -3.44 -20.86 3.06
N LEU A 121 -4.67 -20.36 3.14
CA LEU A 121 -5.84 -21.20 3.42
C LEU A 121 -6.24 -22.06 2.21
N GLN A 122 -6.13 -21.55 0.97
CA GLN A 122 -6.53 -22.29 -0.24
C GLN A 122 -5.79 -23.63 -0.43
N PRO A 123 -4.45 -23.73 -0.30
CA PRO A 123 -3.76 -25.02 -0.40
C PRO A 123 -4.15 -26.00 0.70
N LEU A 124 -4.38 -25.51 1.92
CA LEU A 124 -4.81 -26.34 3.04
C LEU A 124 -6.22 -26.90 2.81
N ASP A 125 -7.10 -26.11 2.20
CA ASP A 125 -8.44 -26.54 1.85
C ASP A 125 -8.43 -27.67 0.82
N ARG A 126 -7.62 -27.52 -0.23
CA ARG A 126 -7.41 -28.60 -1.22
C ARG A 126 -6.82 -29.87 -0.58
N GLN A 127 -5.93 -29.73 0.40
CA GLN A 127 -5.40 -30.87 1.13
C GLN A 127 -6.47 -31.54 1.99
N ALA A 128 -7.34 -30.77 2.66
CA ALA A 128 -8.47 -31.30 3.41
C ALA A 128 -9.41 -32.11 2.50
N LEU A 129 -9.74 -31.58 1.32
CA LEU A 129 -10.54 -32.29 0.31
C LEU A 129 -9.91 -33.63 -0.10
N ASN A 130 -8.61 -33.62 -0.41
CA ASN A 130 -7.91 -34.84 -0.80
C ASN A 130 -7.88 -35.90 0.31
N LEU A 131 -7.87 -35.45 1.58
CA LEU A 131 -7.95 -36.31 2.77
C LEU A 131 -9.39 -36.65 3.18
N HIS A 132 -10.40 -36.24 2.40
CA HIS A 132 -11.82 -36.43 2.71
C HIS A 132 -12.20 -35.84 4.09
N ARG A 133 -11.54 -34.75 4.49
CA ARG A 133 -11.82 -33.97 5.70
C ARG A 133 -12.84 -32.88 5.39
N PRO A 134 -13.62 -32.43 6.40
CA PRO A 134 -14.54 -31.32 6.21
C PRO A 134 -13.77 -30.05 5.83
N THR A 135 -14.22 -29.38 4.77
CA THR A 135 -13.71 -28.07 4.36
C THR A 135 -14.54 -26.96 4.97
N GLY A 136 -13.86 -25.94 5.51
CA GLY A 136 -14.50 -24.73 5.99
C GLY A 136 -14.72 -23.68 4.90
N LEU A 137 -14.12 -23.87 3.71
CA LEU A 137 -14.06 -22.86 2.67
C LEU A 137 -14.75 -23.37 1.40
N PRO A 138 -15.80 -22.70 0.89
CA PRO A 138 -16.28 -22.97 -0.46
C PRO A 138 -15.21 -22.53 -1.48
N PRO A 139 -15.20 -23.13 -2.69
CA PRO A 139 -14.30 -22.71 -3.75
C PRO A 139 -14.56 -21.24 -4.09
N LEU A 140 -13.63 -20.35 -3.71
CA LEU A 140 -13.78 -18.89 -3.86
C LEU A 140 -14.09 -18.46 -5.30
N SER A 141 -13.56 -19.18 -6.30
CA SER A 141 -13.82 -18.90 -7.72
C SER A 141 -15.22 -19.26 -8.19
N ALA A 142 -15.97 -20.07 -7.43
CA ALA A 142 -17.37 -20.35 -7.71
C ALA A 142 -18.30 -19.31 -7.06
N ALA A 143 -17.86 -18.69 -5.96
CA ALA A 143 -18.65 -17.73 -5.19
C ALA A 143 -18.44 -16.27 -5.64
N TYR A 144 -17.27 -15.96 -6.21
CA TYR A 144 -16.89 -14.59 -6.55
C TYR A 144 -16.34 -14.50 -7.97
N SER A 145 -16.63 -13.37 -8.62
CA SER A 145 -16.13 -13.06 -9.96
C SER A 145 -14.65 -12.70 -9.90
N VAL A 146 -13.87 -13.23 -10.85
CA VAL A 146 -12.44 -12.93 -10.95
C VAL A 146 -12.25 -11.69 -11.82
N PRO A 147 -11.69 -10.59 -11.28
CA PRO A 147 -11.44 -9.41 -12.08
C PRO A 147 -10.42 -9.69 -13.18
N SER A 148 -10.62 -9.11 -14.35
CA SER A 148 -9.70 -9.27 -15.49
C SER A 148 -8.40 -8.51 -15.28
N PHE A 149 -7.30 -9.08 -15.76
CA PHE A 149 -6.00 -8.40 -15.76
C PHE A 149 -6.00 -7.26 -16.78
N GLN A 150 -5.60 -6.06 -16.36
CA GLN A 150 -5.47 -4.89 -17.22
C GLN A 150 -4.05 -4.32 -17.12
N LEU A 151 -3.31 -4.39 -18.23
CA LEU A 151 -1.93 -3.90 -18.27
C LEU A 151 -1.86 -2.38 -18.05
N SER A 152 -2.82 -1.62 -18.60
CA SER A 152 -2.92 -0.16 -18.42
C SER A 152 -2.96 0.26 -16.95
N LEU A 153 -3.72 -0.49 -16.14
CA LEU A 153 -3.84 -0.26 -14.70
C LEU A 153 -2.51 -0.50 -13.98
N LEU A 154 -1.83 -1.60 -14.32
CA LEU A 154 -0.51 -1.91 -13.76
C LEU A 154 0.54 -0.89 -14.16
N LEU A 155 0.52 -0.43 -15.41
CA LEU A 155 1.38 0.65 -15.91
C LEU A 155 1.10 1.96 -15.16
N LEU A 156 -0.17 2.29 -14.90
CA LEU A 156 -0.55 3.46 -14.11
C LEU A 156 -0.06 3.37 -12.66
N GLN A 157 -0.23 2.21 -12.02
CA GLN A 157 0.31 1.92 -10.69
C GLN A 157 1.84 2.08 -10.64
N LYS A 158 2.52 1.81 -11.76
CA LYS A 158 3.96 1.93 -11.95
C LYS A 158 4.39 3.16 -12.76
N ALA A 159 3.50 4.13 -12.94
CA ALA A 159 3.73 5.25 -13.82
C ALA A 159 5.05 6.00 -13.56
N PRO A 160 5.54 6.19 -12.31
CA PRO A 160 6.87 6.80 -12.09
C PRO A 160 8.03 6.01 -12.69
N VAL A 161 8.00 4.68 -12.57
CA VAL A 161 9.05 3.81 -13.12
C VAL A 161 8.92 3.73 -14.64
N VAL A 162 7.70 3.59 -15.15
CA VAL A 162 7.42 3.58 -16.59
C VAL A 162 7.83 4.90 -17.22
N GLY A 163 7.51 6.02 -16.59
CA GLY A 163 7.88 7.36 -17.01
C GLY A 163 9.39 7.57 -17.01
N LEU A 164 10.09 7.12 -15.95
CA LEU A 164 11.56 7.15 -15.89
C LEU A 164 12.18 6.37 -17.06
N LEU A 165 11.72 5.14 -17.30
CA LEU A 165 12.21 4.31 -18.40
C LEU A 165 11.88 4.91 -19.78
N ALA A 166 10.69 5.46 -19.96
CA ALA A 166 10.26 6.10 -21.20
C ALA A 166 11.07 7.37 -21.48
N GLY A 167 11.23 8.26 -20.48
CA GLY A 167 12.03 9.48 -20.59
C GLY A 167 13.50 9.19 -20.84
N GLY A 168 14.08 8.23 -20.11
CA GLY A 168 15.44 7.76 -20.36
C GLY A 168 15.62 7.11 -21.73
N GLY A 169 14.65 6.31 -22.18
CA GLY A 169 14.66 5.67 -23.50
C GLY A 169 14.59 6.67 -24.65
N ILE A 170 13.73 7.70 -24.53
CA ILE A 170 13.65 8.80 -25.51
C ILE A 170 14.97 9.58 -25.54
N ALA A 171 15.52 9.93 -24.37
CA ALA A 171 16.80 10.63 -24.27
C ALA A 171 17.96 9.82 -24.87
N LEU A 172 18.00 8.51 -24.60
CA LEU A 172 18.98 7.60 -25.20
C LEU A 172 18.84 7.55 -26.73
N GLY A 173 17.61 7.53 -27.24
CA GLY A 173 17.34 7.57 -28.69
C GLY A 173 17.84 8.87 -29.33
N LEU A 174 17.57 10.01 -28.70
CA LEU A 174 18.08 11.32 -29.15
C LEU A 174 19.61 11.39 -29.10
N TRP A 175 20.21 10.88 -28.02
CA TRP A 175 21.66 10.78 -27.88
C TRP A 175 22.29 9.92 -28.99
N PHE A 176 21.68 8.77 -29.30
CA PHE A 176 22.13 7.90 -30.39
C PHE A 176 22.05 8.59 -31.76
N VAL A 177 20.93 9.28 -32.04
CA VAL A 177 20.77 10.08 -33.27
C VAL A 177 21.87 11.14 -33.37
N GLY A 178 22.16 11.85 -32.27
CA GLY A 178 23.26 12.80 -32.19
C GLY A 178 24.61 12.18 -32.60
N GLY A 179 24.89 10.95 -32.13
CA GLY A 179 26.16 10.26 -32.42
C GLY A 179 26.29 9.87 -33.89
N VAL A 180 25.19 9.40 -34.50
CA VAL A 180 25.13 9.11 -35.94
C VAL A 180 25.35 10.40 -36.75
N VAL A 181 24.61 11.46 -36.43
CA VAL A 181 24.72 12.77 -37.09
C VAL A 181 26.13 13.36 -36.98
N GLN A 182 26.75 13.26 -35.80
CA GLN A 182 28.12 13.72 -35.59
C GLN A 182 29.11 13.00 -36.51
N ARG A 183 28.90 11.71 -36.78
CA ARG A 183 29.72 10.95 -37.74
C ARG A 183 29.62 11.48 -39.17
N PHE A 184 28.47 12.04 -39.54
CA PHE A 184 28.22 12.69 -40.84
C PHE A 184 28.59 14.20 -40.87
N GLY A 185 29.10 14.76 -39.77
CA GLY A 185 29.61 16.13 -39.72
C GLY A 185 28.54 17.22 -39.58
N TRP A 186 27.30 16.87 -39.25
CA TRP A 186 26.22 17.85 -39.15
C TRP A 186 26.19 18.53 -37.77
N GLN A 187 26.88 19.66 -37.66
CA GLN A 187 27.18 20.31 -36.38
C GLN A 187 25.92 20.74 -35.59
N ARG A 188 24.82 21.11 -36.25
CA ARG A 188 23.59 21.59 -35.59
C ARG A 188 22.91 20.57 -34.66
N LEU A 189 23.10 19.27 -34.90
CA LEU A 189 22.50 18.20 -34.08
C LEU A 189 23.56 17.43 -33.27
N SER A 190 24.83 17.80 -33.37
CA SER A 190 25.92 17.10 -32.66
C SER A 190 25.86 17.25 -31.14
N TRP A 191 25.24 18.34 -30.64
CA TRP A 191 25.04 18.59 -29.21
C TRP A 191 24.24 17.47 -28.51
N LEU A 192 23.32 16.80 -29.23
CA LEU A 192 22.50 15.71 -28.69
C LEU A 192 23.35 14.54 -28.14
N TYR A 193 24.54 14.32 -28.71
CA TYR A 193 25.45 13.26 -28.27
C TYR A 193 26.47 13.75 -27.24
N GLN A 194 26.91 15.00 -27.38
CA GLN A 194 28.00 15.56 -26.58
C GLN A 194 27.55 15.95 -25.17
N ASP A 195 26.26 16.24 -24.99
CA ASP A 195 25.73 16.71 -23.73
C ASP A 195 25.11 15.57 -22.87
N PRO A 196 25.76 15.18 -21.75
CA PRO A 196 25.20 14.17 -20.84
C PRO A 196 23.96 14.67 -20.09
N SER A 197 23.69 15.99 -20.08
CA SER A 197 22.49 16.57 -19.46
C SER A 197 21.21 15.99 -20.06
N LEU A 198 21.22 15.64 -21.35
CA LEU A 198 20.08 15.10 -22.07
C LEU A 198 19.56 13.81 -21.40
N LEU A 199 20.47 12.92 -21.02
CA LEU A 199 20.13 11.65 -20.37
C LEU A 199 19.59 11.87 -18.96
N GLN A 200 20.25 12.71 -18.16
CA GLN A 200 19.84 13.00 -16.78
C GLN A 200 18.51 13.74 -16.73
N GLY A 201 18.36 14.77 -17.55
CA GLY A 201 17.14 15.57 -17.64
C GLY A 201 15.98 14.78 -18.23
N GLY A 202 16.23 13.90 -19.21
CA GLY A 202 15.21 12.99 -19.74
C GLY A 202 14.68 12.00 -18.71
N LEU A 203 15.56 11.41 -17.88
CA LEU A 203 15.16 10.54 -16.77
C LEU A 203 14.30 11.28 -15.73
N LEU A 204 14.72 12.49 -15.31
CA LEU A 204 13.99 13.30 -14.33
C LEU A 204 12.65 13.79 -14.87
N LEU A 205 12.62 14.26 -16.11
CA LEU A 205 11.40 14.68 -16.80
C LEU A 205 10.41 13.52 -16.92
N GLY A 206 10.89 12.35 -17.34
CA GLY A 206 10.09 11.13 -17.42
C GLY A 206 9.54 10.69 -16.06
N LEU A 207 10.35 10.73 -15.00
CA LEU A 207 9.92 10.43 -13.64
C LEU A 207 8.83 11.40 -13.15
N GLY A 208 9.02 12.71 -13.38
CA GLY A 208 8.07 13.75 -13.03
C GLY A 208 6.74 13.62 -13.78
N LEU A 209 6.76 13.33 -15.08
CA LEU A 209 5.54 13.07 -15.85
C LEU A 209 4.84 11.77 -15.39
N GLY A 210 5.61 10.72 -15.12
CA GLY A 210 5.09 9.45 -14.61
C GLY A 210 4.42 9.59 -13.23
N LEU A 211 4.94 10.45 -12.36
CA LEU A 211 4.29 10.81 -11.11
C LEU A 211 2.99 11.58 -11.35
N LEU A 212 2.98 12.58 -12.24
CA LEU A 212 1.82 13.43 -12.54
C LEU A 212 0.63 12.60 -13.03
N VAL A 213 0.87 11.69 -13.98
CA VAL A 213 -0.18 10.90 -14.66
C VAL A 213 -1.01 10.07 -13.68
N ARG A 214 -0.43 9.63 -12.55
CA ARG A 214 -1.16 8.81 -11.57
C ARG A 214 -1.85 9.60 -10.46
N ILE A 215 -1.61 10.90 -10.30
CA ILE A 215 -2.09 11.65 -9.12
C ILE A 215 -3.62 11.64 -9.04
N ASN A 216 -4.31 11.95 -10.14
CA ASN A 216 -5.77 12.06 -10.14
C ASN A 216 -6.48 10.73 -9.91
N THR A 217 -5.87 9.61 -10.32
CA THR A 217 -6.43 8.28 -10.05
C THR A 217 -6.09 7.79 -8.64
N LEU A 218 -4.90 8.14 -8.17
CA LEU A 218 -4.46 7.86 -6.81
C LEU A 218 -5.29 8.64 -5.78
N TYR A 219 -5.60 9.91 -6.05
CA TYR A 219 -6.32 10.82 -5.16
C TYR A 219 -7.52 11.47 -5.88
N PRO A 220 -8.58 10.71 -6.20
CA PRO A 220 -9.78 11.28 -6.81
C PRO A 220 -10.48 12.23 -5.85
N ASP A 221 -11.19 13.23 -6.38
CA ASP A 221 -11.85 14.23 -5.55
C ASP A 221 -12.89 13.61 -4.61
N ILE A 222 -12.79 13.97 -3.33
CA ILE A 222 -13.75 13.55 -2.32
C ILE A 222 -14.92 14.52 -2.35
N SER A 223 -16.04 14.05 -2.90
CA SER A 223 -17.26 14.85 -2.98
C SER A 223 -17.74 15.30 -1.59
N PRO A 224 -18.08 16.59 -1.38
CA PRO A 224 -18.64 17.08 -0.12
C PRO A 224 -19.93 16.35 0.30
N ARG A 225 -20.67 15.81 -0.68
CA ARG A 225 -21.92 15.07 -0.52
C ARG A 225 -21.74 13.58 -0.25
N LEU A 226 -20.50 13.08 -0.18
CA LEU A 226 -20.24 11.66 0.07
C LEU A 226 -20.88 11.27 1.42
N PRO A 227 -21.76 10.26 1.44
CA PRO A 227 -22.43 9.85 2.67
C PRO A 227 -21.42 9.25 3.65
N LEU A 228 -21.74 9.37 4.94
CA LEU A 228 -21.01 8.65 5.99
C LEU A 228 -21.34 7.16 5.87
N ALA A 229 -20.33 6.31 5.83
CA ALA A 229 -20.55 4.87 5.84
C ALA A 229 -20.87 4.40 7.26
N THR A 230 -22.12 4.04 7.50
CA THR A 230 -22.62 3.50 8.77
C THR A 230 -22.05 2.11 9.07
N GLU A 231 -21.86 1.31 8.02
CA GLU A 231 -21.28 -0.04 8.10
C GLU A 231 -19.92 -0.05 7.42
N ALA A 232 -18.88 0.26 8.21
CA ALA A 232 -17.51 0.36 7.72
C ALA A 232 -17.09 -0.92 6.97
N GLY A 233 -17.32 -2.10 7.53
CA GLY A 233 -16.94 -3.38 6.91
C GLY A 233 -17.54 -3.55 5.52
N VAL A 234 -18.85 -3.36 5.36
CA VAL A 234 -19.52 -3.50 4.06
C VAL A 234 -19.05 -2.43 3.07
N ALA A 235 -18.92 -1.18 3.51
CA ALA A 235 -18.50 -0.08 2.65
C ALA A 235 -17.07 -0.26 2.12
N LEU A 236 -16.18 -0.85 2.93
CA LEU A 236 -14.81 -1.15 2.56
C LEU A 236 -14.71 -2.32 1.55
N MET A 237 -15.66 -3.25 1.61
CA MET A 237 -15.73 -4.42 0.72
C MET A 237 -16.52 -4.17 -0.57
N ALA A 238 -17.29 -3.08 -0.64
CA ALA A 238 -18.05 -2.71 -1.83
C ALA A 238 -17.17 -2.14 -2.97
N GLY A 239 -15.86 -2.01 -2.76
CA GLY A 239 -14.95 -1.38 -3.71
C GLY A 239 -14.37 -2.34 -4.75
N ASP A 240 -14.65 -2.10 -6.04
CA ASP A 240 -14.07 -2.84 -7.17
C ASP A 240 -12.64 -2.39 -7.52
N ASN A 241 -11.77 -2.14 -6.54
CA ASN A 241 -10.43 -1.60 -6.77
C ASN A 241 -9.33 -2.67 -6.60
N PRO A 242 -8.90 -3.33 -7.71
CA PRO A 242 -7.88 -4.36 -7.65
C PRO A 242 -6.45 -3.83 -7.44
N LEU A 243 -6.20 -2.53 -7.63
CA LEU A 243 -4.89 -1.93 -7.35
C LEU A 243 -5.00 -0.71 -6.43
N PRO A 244 -4.02 -0.50 -5.54
CA PRO A 244 -3.94 0.69 -4.69
C PRO A 244 -3.98 2.00 -5.46
N VAL A 245 -3.56 2.06 -6.73
CA VAL A 245 -3.62 3.30 -7.53
C VAL A 245 -5.04 3.80 -7.76
N GLN A 246 -6.06 2.97 -7.59
CA GLN A 246 -7.46 3.40 -7.65
C GLN A 246 -7.95 3.66 -6.23
N GLY A 247 -7.77 4.90 -5.74
CA GLY A 247 -8.25 5.26 -4.41
C GLY A 247 -9.78 5.34 -4.38
N GLN A 248 -10.44 4.67 -3.45
CA GLN A 248 -11.89 4.81 -3.29
C GLN A 248 -12.22 5.89 -2.26
N PRO A 249 -12.90 6.99 -2.62
CA PRO A 249 -13.29 7.99 -1.64
C PRO A 249 -14.31 7.38 -0.66
N ILE A 250 -14.01 7.45 0.64
CA ILE A 250 -14.89 6.96 1.70
C ILE A 250 -14.86 7.92 2.90
N ARG A 251 -15.97 7.95 3.64
CA ARG A 251 -16.08 8.66 4.93
C ARG A 251 -16.47 7.69 6.03
N LEU A 252 -15.68 7.66 7.08
CA LEU A 252 -15.87 6.80 8.25
C LEU A 252 -15.89 7.64 9.52
N GLU A 253 -16.53 7.10 10.54
CA GLU A 253 -16.55 7.66 11.89
C GLU A 253 -16.10 6.60 12.89
N GLY A 254 -15.33 7.02 13.88
CA GLY A 254 -14.82 6.12 14.91
C GLY A 254 -13.88 6.82 15.86
N THR A 255 -13.29 6.05 16.77
CA THR A 255 -12.29 6.54 17.71
C THR A 255 -10.90 6.43 17.10
N LEU A 256 -10.14 7.52 17.10
CA LEU A 256 -8.76 7.51 16.62
C LEU A 256 -7.86 6.83 17.65
N ILE A 257 -7.18 5.76 17.28
CA ILE A 257 -6.27 5.01 18.16
C ILE A 257 -4.88 4.87 17.51
N GLY A 258 -3.87 4.58 18.34
CA GLY A 258 -2.50 4.45 17.88
C GLY A 258 -1.49 4.66 19.02
N ALA A 259 -0.22 4.33 18.75
CA ALA A 259 0.84 4.50 19.73
C ALA A 259 0.98 5.99 20.13
N PRO A 260 1.20 6.30 21.42
CA PRO A 260 1.40 7.67 21.87
C PRO A 260 2.86 8.13 21.69
N GLY A 261 3.05 9.45 21.71
CA GLY A 261 4.37 10.08 21.79
C GLY A 261 5.25 9.84 20.55
N VAL A 262 6.56 9.69 20.78
CA VAL A 262 7.59 9.62 19.72
C VAL A 262 7.42 8.38 18.83
N ALA A 263 6.86 7.30 19.38
CA ALA A 263 6.60 6.07 18.65
C ALA A 263 5.61 6.26 17.48
N ASN A 264 4.85 7.35 17.47
CA ASN A 264 3.91 7.69 16.40
C ASN A 264 4.02 9.15 15.94
N TRP A 265 5.18 9.77 16.16
CA TRP A 265 5.39 11.17 15.80
C TRP A 265 5.12 11.43 14.31
N PHE A 266 5.41 10.45 13.44
CA PHE A 266 5.19 10.56 12.01
C PHE A 266 3.83 10.03 11.53
N GLY A 267 2.89 9.75 12.44
CA GLY A 267 1.59 9.17 12.08
C GLY A 267 1.70 7.77 11.47
N GLN A 268 2.73 7.02 11.88
CA GLN A 268 3.09 5.72 11.30
C GLN A 268 2.26 4.55 11.85
N ASP A 269 1.64 4.73 13.02
CA ASP A 269 0.77 3.77 13.70
C ASP A 269 -0.54 4.44 14.11
N LEU A 270 -1.37 4.75 13.11
CA LEU A 270 -2.70 5.33 13.28
C LEU A 270 -3.75 4.34 12.80
N HIS A 271 -4.82 4.19 13.56
CA HIS A 271 -5.96 3.35 13.21
C HIS A 271 -7.26 4.04 13.64
N LEU A 272 -8.34 3.71 12.96
CA LEU A 272 -9.70 4.13 13.30
C LEU A 272 -10.46 2.93 13.85
N GLU A 273 -10.83 2.98 15.11
CA GLU A 273 -11.74 2.02 15.72
C GLU A 273 -13.18 2.42 15.40
N THR A 274 -13.82 1.65 14.53
CA THR A 274 -15.23 1.77 14.18
C THR A 274 -16.06 0.79 15.02
N SER A 275 -17.39 0.88 14.97
CA SER A 275 -18.28 -0.07 15.64
C SER A 275 -18.10 -1.52 15.19
N GLN A 276 -17.70 -1.74 13.94
CA GLN A 276 -17.54 -3.07 13.34
C GLN A 276 -16.10 -3.60 13.45
N GLY A 277 -15.11 -2.73 13.26
CA GLY A 277 -13.71 -3.13 13.11
C GLY A 277 -12.72 -1.99 13.22
N VAL A 278 -11.44 -2.34 13.09
CA VAL A 278 -10.31 -1.42 13.13
C VAL A 278 -9.78 -1.23 11.72
N VAL A 279 -9.74 0.02 11.26
CA VAL A 279 -9.20 0.38 9.94
C VAL A 279 -7.85 1.03 10.12
N ARG A 280 -6.82 0.47 9.50
CA ARG A 280 -5.51 1.12 9.48
C ARG A 280 -5.58 2.44 8.73
N LEU A 281 -5.03 3.48 9.33
CA LEU A 281 -4.86 4.77 8.69
C LEU A 281 -3.43 4.93 8.21
N ARG A 282 -3.28 5.56 7.05
CA ARG A 282 -2.02 6.05 6.55
C ARG A 282 -2.24 7.49 6.15
N ALA A 283 -1.23 8.30 6.28
CA ALA A 283 -1.32 9.61 5.70
C ALA A 283 -0.88 9.62 4.24
N ALA A 284 -1.62 10.35 3.41
CA ALA A 284 -1.37 10.47 1.98
C ALA A 284 -0.02 11.14 1.70
N SER A 285 0.43 12.04 2.58
CA SER A 285 1.74 12.67 2.47
C SER A 285 2.86 11.80 3.07
N PRO A 286 3.83 11.28 2.28
CA PRO A 286 5.05 10.66 2.82
C PRO A 286 5.93 11.68 3.57
N LEU A 287 5.60 12.96 3.42
CA LEU A 287 6.29 14.13 3.86
C LEU A 287 5.74 14.66 5.21
N LEU A 288 4.82 13.92 5.84
CA LEU A 288 4.33 14.25 7.17
C LEU A 288 5.40 14.31 8.25
N GLY A 289 6.53 13.62 8.06
CA GLY A 289 7.61 13.69 9.04
C GLY A 289 8.33 15.02 9.17
N TRP A 290 8.41 15.81 8.11
CA TRP A 290 9.06 17.13 8.13
C TRP A 290 8.03 18.25 8.13
N TRP A 291 6.84 18.06 7.52
CA TRP A 291 5.77 19.05 7.60
C TRP A 291 5.06 19.05 8.98
N GLY A 292 4.98 17.90 9.65
CA GLY A 292 4.50 17.81 11.04
C GLY A 292 5.36 18.59 12.04
N ILE A 293 6.62 18.89 11.69
CA ILE A 293 7.51 19.78 12.46
C ILE A 293 7.03 21.24 12.36
N ILE A 294 6.43 21.63 11.24
CA ILE A 294 6.00 23.02 10.97
C ILE A 294 4.56 23.26 11.43
N GLN A 295 3.70 22.22 11.45
CA GLN A 295 2.29 22.31 11.87
C GLN A 295 2.02 21.82 13.31
N SER A 296 2.92 22.13 14.26
CA SER A 296 2.85 21.63 15.65
C SER A 296 1.51 21.76 16.40
N PRO A 297 0.63 22.76 16.19
CA PRO A 297 -0.64 22.82 16.92
C PRO A 297 -1.77 21.96 16.33
N ARG A 298 -1.61 21.36 15.14
CA ARG A 298 -2.67 20.55 14.47
C ARG A 298 -2.22 19.12 14.19
N HIS A 299 -1.38 18.56 15.07
CA HIS A 299 -0.89 17.21 14.87
C HIS A 299 -1.99 16.19 15.19
N ILE A 300 -2.25 15.27 14.27
CA ILE A 300 -3.31 14.25 14.38
C ILE A 300 -3.19 13.40 15.66
N SER A 301 -1.98 13.25 16.20
CA SER A 301 -1.76 12.52 17.47
C SER A 301 -2.41 13.18 18.69
N GLN A 302 -2.76 14.46 18.63
CA GLN A 302 -3.48 15.16 19.70
C GLN A 302 -4.93 14.68 19.83
N TRP A 303 -5.46 14.00 18.82
CA TRP A 303 -6.81 13.48 18.79
C TRP A 303 -6.90 11.98 19.07
N LEU A 304 -5.78 11.36 19.48
CA LEU A 304 -5.79 9.98 19.96
C LEU A 304 -6.77 9.84 21.14
N GLY A 305 -7.58 8.79 21.09
CA GLY A 305 -8.66 8.50 22.03
C GLY A 305 -9.95 9.31 21.81
N ARG A 306 -10.03 10.17 20.78
CA ARG A 306 -11.24 10.96 20.49
C ARG A 306 -12.03 10.39 19.33
N GLN A 307 -13.35 10.62 19.36
CA GLN A 307 -14.23 10.30 18.24
C GLN A 307 -14.06 11.34 17.12
N VAL A 308 -13.74 10.85 15.94
CA VAL A 308 -13.41 11.64 14.76
C VAL A 308 -14.17 11.11 13.55
N ARG A 309 -14.45 12.03 12.62
CA ARG A 309 -14.89 11.70 11.27
C ARG A 309 -13.70 11.85 10.33
N ILE A 310 -13.41 10.79 9.59
CA ILE A 310 -12.30 10.72 8.65
C ILE A 310 -12.85 10.60 7.23
N ALA A 311 -12.37 11.46 6.34
CA ALA A 311 -12.54 11.32 4.91
C ALA A 311 -11.19 10.97 4.28
N GLY A 312 -11.20 10.08 3.29
CA GLY A 312 -9.97 9.68 2.62
C GLY A 312 -10.18 8.69 1.50
N TRP A 313 -9.09 8.06 1.09
CA TRP A 313 -9.08 7.06 0.02
C TRP A 313 -8.80 5.68 0.59
N TRP A 314 -9.82 4.84 0.56
CA TRP A 314 -9.68 3.43 0.86
C TRP A 314 -8.83 2.73 -0.21
N ARG A 315 -7.94 1.86 0.28
CA ARG A 315 -7.07 1.03 -0.54
C ARG A 315 -6.85 -0.33 0.10
N GLN A 316 -6.59 -1.28 -0.77
CA GLN A 316 -6.25 -2.64 -0.39
C GLN A 316 -5.11 -3.18 -1.25
N GLY A 317 -4.33 -4.11 -0.70
CA GLY A 317 -3.32 -4.81 -1.45
C GLY A 317 -2.41 -5.71 -0.62
N GLY A 318 -2.31 -6.97 -1.03
CA GLY A 318 -1.37 -7.93 -0.44
C GLY A 318 -1.68 -8.26 1.02
N GLY A 319 -2.97 -8.39 1.36
CA GLY A 319 -3.45 -8.58 2.73
C GLY A 319 -3.52 -7.33 3.58
N LEU A 320 -3.04 -6.20 3.09
CA LEU A 320 -3.14 -4.94 3.81
C LEU A 320 -4.38 -4.17 3.35
N LEU A 321 -5.15 -3.73 4.33
CA LEU A 321 -6.32 -2.90 4.20
C LEU A 321 -6.03 -1.57 4.90
N TRP A 322 -6.12 -0.44 4.19
CA TRP A 322 -5.82 0.87 4.79
C TRP A 322 -6.56 2.02 4.12
N LEU A 323 -6.76 3.09 4.89
CA LEU A 323 -7.33 4.34 4.41
C LEU A 323 -6.25 5.43 4.41
N ASP A 324 -5.98 6.01 3.24
CA ASP A 324 -5.15 7.20 3.13
C ASP A 324 -5.98 8.42 3.55
N ILE A 325 -5.58 9.10 4.63
CA ILE A 325 -6.28 10.25 5.20
C ILE A 325 -6.24 11.42 4.22
N ALA A 326 -7.39 12.04 3.99
CA ALA A 326 -7.49 13.35 3.33
C ALA A 326 -7.90 14.43 4.34
N GLU A 327 -8.89 14.13 5.17
CA GLU A 327 -9.41 15.05 6.18
C GLU A 327 -9.77 14.30 7.46
N VAL A 328 -9.46 14.89 8.60
CA VAL A 328 -9.91 14.42 9.91
C VAL A 328 -10.58 15.57 10.64
N SER A 329 -11.81 15.34 11.07
CA SER A 329 -12.65 16.31 11.76
C SER A 329 -13.09 15.72 13.10
N PRO A 330 -12.65 16.26 14.24
CA PRO A 330 -13.16 15.87 15.54
C PRO A 330 -14.66 16.16 15.62
N LEU A 331 -15.45 15.27 16.24
CA LEU A 331 -16.88 15.54 16.39
C LEU A 331 -17.17 16.67 17.40
N SER A 332 -16.23 16.94 18.30
CA SER A 332 -16.36 17.92 19.38
C SER A 332 -15.78 19.31 19.07
N GLN A 333 -15.05 19.47 17.96
CA GLN A 333 -14.34 20.71 17.63
C GLN A 333 -14.43 21.00 16.12
N SER A 334 -14.45 22.27 15.74
CA SER A 334 -14.48 22.72 14.34
C SER A 334 -13.11 22.67 13.64
N ASP A 335 -12.06 22.29 14.35
CA ASP A 335 -10.71 22.26 13.81
C ASP A 335 -10.47 20.99 12.99
N ASN A 336 -10.35 21.15 11.69
CA ASN A 336 -10.08 20.05 10.77
C ASN A 336 -8.59 19.96 10.46
N PHE A 337 -8.10 18.72 10.37
CA PHE A 337 -6.79 18.39 9.83
C PHE A 337 -7.00 18.00 8.37
N ILE A 338 -6.26 18.65 7.47
CA ILE A 338 -6.31 18.38 6.04
C ILE A 338 -4.93 17.92 5.61
N ASP A 339 -4.86 16.70 5.07
CA ASP A 339 -3.62 16.18 4.49
C ASP A 339 -3.41 16.81 3.10
N GLN A 340 -2.23 17.40 2.92
CA GLN A 340 -1.81 18.04 1.68
C GLN A 340 -1.06 17.07 0.74
N GLY A 341 -1.19 15.76 0.96
CA GLY A 341 -0.54 14.70 0.17
C GLY A 341 -0.66 14.88 -1.35
N PRO A 342 -1.86 15.10 -1.92
CA PRO A 342 -2.01 15.32 -3.38
C PRO A 342 -1.30 16.58 -3.87
N LEU A 343 -1.34 17.66 -3.09
CA LEU A 343 -0.64 18.91 -3.40
C LEU A 343 0.88 18.71 -3.40
N TRP A 344 1.43 18.05 -2.40
CA TRP A 344 2.85 17.70 -2.35
C TRP A 344 3.27 16.77 -3.48
N ALA A 345 2.46 15.75 -3.77
CA ALA A 345 2.71 14.87 -4.90
C ALA A 345 2.81 15.68 -6.19
N THR A 346 1.91 16.66 -6.40
CA THR A 346 1.89 17.54 -7.57
C THR A 346 3.11 18.45 -7.62
N VAL A 347 3.46 19.12 -6.52
CA VAL A 347 4.63 19.99 -6.42
C VAL A 347 5.92 19.24 -6.69
N VAL A 348 6.11 18.06 -6.09
CA VAL A 348 7.28 17.21 -6.33
C VAL A 348 7.35 16.78 -7.79
N SER A 349 6.21 16.40 -8.37
CA SER A 349 6.12 15.98 -9.76
C SER A 349 6.51 17.09 -10.73
N LEU A 350 5.95 18.29 -10.55
CA LEU A 350 6.27 19.47 -11.33
C LEU A 350 7.72 19.90 -11.12
N GLY A 351 8.22 19.87 -9.88
CA GLY A 351 9.60 20.18 -9.56
C GLY A 351 10.58 19.26 -10.27
N LEU A 352 10.33 17.95 -10.31
CA LEU A 352 11.15 16.99 -11.05
C LEU A 352 11.09 17.22 -12.56
N SER A 353 9.90 17.51 -13.11
CA SER A 353 9.75 17.83 -14.54
C SER A 353 10.48 19.11 -14.93
N LEU A 354 10.35 20.19 -14.13
CA LEU A 354 11.04 21.45 -14.36
C LEU A 354 12.55 21.33 -14.19
N ALA A 355 13.01 20.59 -13.18
CA ALA A 355 14.44 20.30 -13.00
C ALA A 355 15.00 19.53 -14.21
N GLY A 356 14.26 18.54 -14.72
CA GLY A 356 14.65 17.82 -15.93
C GLY A 356 14.79 18.74 -17.15
N ILE A 357 13.81 19.63 -17.37
CA ILE A 357 13.85 20.64 -18.44
C ILE A 357 15.03 21.60 -18.24
N TRP A 358 15.21 22.12 -17.03
CA TRP A 358 16.28 23.04 -16.72
C TRP A 358 17.66 22.42 -16.99
N ILE A 359 17.89 21.18 -16.55
CA ILE A 359 19.13 20.44 -16.82
C ILE A 359 19.39 20.35 -18.33
N ILE A 360 18.38 20.00 -19.14
CA ILE A 360 18.51 19.92 -20.60
C ILE A 360 18.83 21.29 -21.22
N LEU A 361 18.26 22.37 -20.69
CA LEU A 361 18.45 23.73 -21.23
C LEU A 361 19.78 24.36 -20.81
N THR A 362 20.29 24.01 -19.64
CA THR A 362 21.61 24.49 -19.15
C THR A 362 22.76 23.60 -19.58
N GLY A 363 22.45 22.38 -20.01
CA GLY A 363 23.43 21.50 -20.63
C GLY A 363 23.78 21.98 -22.04
N GLY A 364 25.08 21.98 -22.32
CA GLY A 364 25.68 22.48 -23.54
C GLY A 364 27.17 22.17 -23.55
#